data_AF-A0A3M1R3L3-F1
#
_entry.id   AF-A0A3M1R3L3-F1
#
_cell.length_a   1.000
_cell.length_b   1.000
_cell.length_c   1.000
_cell.angle_alpha   90.00
_cell.angle_beta   90.00
_cell.angle_gamma   90.00
#
_symmetry.space_group_name_H-M   'P 1'
#
loop_
_entity.id
_entity.type
_entity.pdbx_description
1 polymer ?
#
loop_
_entity_poly.entity_id
_entity_poly.type
_entity_poly.pdbx_seq_one_letter_code
_entity_poly.pdbx_strand_id
1 'polypeptide(L)'
;MEKDAHPILPRDTPLADRRNVAFAGTTVISGRGGGMVVATGATTEVGRIAGRLGAIRREPPPLIRRLERFARVVGASVGGLAVLVAALGVAHGTPFREIVLGAIALAVSAVPEGLPIALTVALAVAVSRMARRRAVVRQLPAVEGLGSCTVIATDKTGTLTKNELTAERLVAGGAEYRVTGIGYEPVGEVLAGDRPAPAAEHPALHRLLRAACLANEGTLVEREEGGFARSGDPTDVALLALAMKAGLDPESLAEAHPEVARLPFEPERRFAASYRGDGAGTLVCLKGAPERVIDLCSREIRPDGSEAPLHREGALRTTGLLMEAGYRVLAVA
;
A
#
# COMPACT_ATOMS: atom_id res chain seq x y z
N MET A 1 -3.84 7.55 15.69
CA MET A 1 -3.07 7.49 16.94
C MET A 1 -3.66 8.53 17.86
N GLU A 2 -4.05 8.15 19.07
CA GLU A 2 -4.65 9.06 20.04
C GLU A 2 -3.62 10.09 20.53
N LYS A 3 -4.06 11.34 20.70
CA LYS A 3 -3.23 12.45 21.15
C LYS A 3 -3.73 12.94 22.50
N ASP A 4 -2.80 13.10 23.44
CA ASP A 4 -3.08 13.56 24.81
C ASP A 4 -2.01 14.57 25.22
N ALA A 5 -2.44 15.73 25.71
CA ALA A 5 -1.57 16.84 26.10
C ALA A 5 -0.97 16.69 27.51
N HIS A 6 -1.55 15.86 28.38
CA HIS A 6 -1.12 15.67 29.77
C HIS A 6 0.27 15.02 29.96
N PRO A 7 0.68 14.01 29.16
CA PRO A 7 1.96 13.35 29.41
C PRO A 7 3.16 14.30 29.21
N ILE A 8 4.02 14.34 30.22
CA ILE A 8 5.34 14.98 30.14
C ILE A 8 6.31 13.93 29.58
N LEU A 9 6.78 14.16 28.35
CA LEU A 9 7.65 13.22 27.65
C LEU A 9 9.12 13.69 27.71
N PRO A 10 10.09 12.77 27.89
CA PRO A 10 11.51 13.08 27.75
C PRO A 10 11.82 13.72 26.40
N ARG A 11 12.85 14.60 26.34
CA ARG A 11 13.23 15.29 25.10
C ARG A 11 13.58 14.34 23.95
N ASP A 12 14.15 13.18 24.28
CA ASP A 12 14.62 12.19 23.30
C ASP A 12 13.54 11.16 22.91
N THR A 13 12.29 11.38 23.32
CA THR A 13 11.17 10.52 22.94
C THR A 13 11.09 10.43 21.41
N PRO A 14 11.09 9.21 20.82
CA PRO A 14 10.94 9.01 19.39
C PRO A 14 9.71 9.70 18.85
N LEU A 15 9.77 10.19 17.60
CA LEU A 15 8.66 10.95 17.00
C LEU A 15 7.32 10.19 17.04
N ALA A 16 7.36 8.87 16.84
CA ALA A 16 6.18 8.01 16.89
C ALA A 16 5.51 8.00 18.28
N ASP A 17 6.29 8.14 19.35
CA ASP A 17 5.80 8.05 20.74
C ASP A 17 5.39 9.40 21.32
N ARG A 18 5.57 10.50 20.58
CA ARG A 18 5.15 11.85 20.99
C ARG A 18 3.63 12.01 20.90
N ARG A 19 2.93 11.45 21.88
CA ARG A 19 1.45 11.49 21.99
C ARG A 19 0.91 12.90 22.28
N ASN A 20 1.73 13.79 22.84
CA ASN A 20 1.37 15.18 23.11
C ASN A 20 1.69 16.18 21.98
N VAL A 21 2.10 15.69 20.80
CA VAL A 21 2.44 16.53 19.64
C VAL A 21 1.58 16.16 18.44
N ALA A 22 0.94 17.15 17.82
CA ALA A 22 0.36 17.04 16.49
C ALA A 22 1.38 17.50 15.42
N PHE A 23 1.44 16.80 14.28
CA PHE A 23 2.43 17.07 13.23
C PHE A 23 1.79 17.75 12.02
N ALA A 24 2.51 18.69 11.41
CA ALA A 24 2.10 19.31 10.15
C ALA A 24 1.91 18.26 9.05
N GLY A 25 0.84 18.38 8.27
CA GLY A 25 0.47 17.40 7.23
C GLY A 25 -0.33 16.20 7.73
N THR A 26 -0.76 16.19 9.00
CA THR A 26 -1.69 15.19 9.54
C THR A 26 -3.11 15.75 9.66
N THR A 27 -4.11 14.88 9.60
CA THR A 27 -5.54 15.24 9.71
C THR A 27 -6.12 14.71 11.00
N VAL A 28 -6.94 15.51 11.68
CA VAL A 28 -7.73 15.07 12.84
C VAL A 28 -8.94 14.31 12.32
N ILE A 29 -9.03 13.02 12.65
CA ILE A 29 -10.15 12.16 12.24
C ILE A 29 -11.34 12.29 13.19
N SER A 30 -11.08 12.51 14.48
CA SER A 30 -12.10 12.68 15.53
C SER A 30 -11.57 13.50 16.71
N GLY A 31 -12.49 14.08 17.49
CA GLY A 31 -12.19 14.87 18.67
C GLY A 31 -12.03 16.38 18.42
N ARG A 32 -11.75 17.13 19.49
CA ARG A 32 -11.46 18.58 19.48
C ARG A 32 -10.32 18.86 20.47
N GLY A 33 -9.50 19.86 20.19
CA GLY A 33 -8.41 20.23 21.08
C GLY A 33 -7.81 21.60 20.74
N GLY A 34 -7.07 22.16 21.69
CA GLY A 34 -6.22 23.33 21.50
C GLY A 34 -4.76 22.95 21.67
N GLY A 35 -3.84 23.79 21.19
CA GLY A 35 -2.41 23.53 21.32
C GLY A 35 -1.58 24.76 20.98
N MET A 36 -0.31 24.72 21.38
CA MET A 36 0.68 25.74 21.06
C MET A 36 1.48 25.32 19.82
N VAL A 37 1.65 26.24 18.88
CA VAL A 37 2.49 26.01 17.69
C VAL A 37 3.96 26.01 18.12
N VAL A 38 4.62 24.86 17.98
CA VAL A 38 6.04 24.70 18.36
C VAL A 38 7.01 24.75 17.17
N ALA A 39 6.51 24.60 15.93
CA ALA A 39 7.31 24.66 14.70
C ALA A 39 6.44 25.08 13.50
N THR A 40 7.03 25.79 12.54
CA THR A 40 6.37 26.25 11.31
C THR A 40 7.26 26.09 10.07
N GLY A 41 6.65 25.96 8.89
CA GLY A 41 7.35 25.88 7.60
C GLY A 41 8.43 24.79 7.57
N ALA A 42 9.65 25.17 7.14
CA ALA A 42 10.79 24.27 7.00
C ALA A 42 11.29 23.63 8.31
N THR A 43 10.92 24.19 9.47
CA THR A 43 11.31 23.66 10.78
C THR A 43 10.42 22.52 11.27
N THR A 44 9.25 22.34 10.64
CA THR A 44 8.37 21.18 10.90
C THR A 44 9.03 19.88 10.42
N GLU A 45 8.61 18.72 10.95
CA GLU A 45 9.14 17.43 10.49
C GLU A 45 8.91 17.20 8.99
N VAL A 46 7.71 17.52 8.47
CA VAL A 46 7.42 17.44 7.02
C VAL A 46 8.26 18.42 6.21
N GLY A 47 8.50 19.63 6.72
CA GLY A 47 9.36 20.63 6.09
C GLY A 47 10.83 20.19 6.03
N ARG A 48 11.34 19.58 7.11
CA ARG A 48 12.68 18.99 7.16
C ARG A 48 12.83 17.83 6.17
N ILE A 49 11.82 16.97 6.05
CA ILE A 49 11.80 15.88 5.06
C ILE A 49 11.86 16.47 3.65
N ALA A 50 11.00 17.44 3.33
CA ALA A 50 10.98 18.10 2.02
C ALA A 50 12.32 18.76 1.68
N GLY A 51 12.94 19.46 2.64
CA GLY A 51 14.25 20.06 2.48
C GLY A 51 15.36 19.03 2.22
N ARG A 52 15.35 17.91 2.96
CA ARG A 52 16.29 16.81 2.74
C ARG A 52 16.12 16.17 1.36
N LEU A 53 14.89 15.96 0.91
CA LEU A 53 14.60 15.41 -0.42
C LEU A 53 15.07 16.33 -1.55
N GLY A 54 14.93 17.65 -1.38
CA GLY A 54 15.43 18.64 -2.33
C GLY A 54 16.97 18.69 -2.43
N ALA A 55 17.66 18.38 -1.33
CA ALA A 55 19.13 18.40 -1.27
C ALA A 55 19.80 17.17 -1.92
N ILE A 56 19.04 16.12 -2.25
CA ILE A 56 19.58 14.90 -2.86
C ILE A 56 20.07 15.22 -4.28
N ARG A 57 21.39 15.20 -4.48
CA ARG A 57 21.98 15.27 -5.82
C ARG A 57 21.61 14.01 -6.59
N ARG A 58 20.93 14.19 -7.71
CA ARG A 58 20.64 13.09 -8.64
C ARG A 58 21.93 12.73 -9.37
N GLU A 59 22.38 11.50 -9.19
CA GLU A 59 23.48 10.97 -9.97
C GLU A 59 23.03 10.69 -11.41
N PRO A 60 23.84 11.00 -12.43
CA PRO A 60 23.51 10.66 -13.81
C PRO A 60 23.49 9.13 -13.97
N PRO A 61 22.54 8.60 -14.76
CA PRO A 61 22.46 7.16 -15.01
C PRO A 61 23.73 6.58 -15.65
N PRO A 62 24.00 5.26 -15.48
CA PRO A 62 25.25 4.65 -15.96
C PRO A 62 25.53 4.88 -17.45
N LEU A 63 24.52 4.93 -18.31
CA LEU A 63 24.68 5.23 -19.73
C LEU A 63 25.25 6.63 -20.00
N ILE A 64 24.78 7.64 -19.28
CA ILE A 64 25.29 9.02 -19.40
C ILE A 64 26.76 9.06 -18.96
N ARG A 65 27.10 8.37 -17.86
CA ARG A 65 28.50 8.26 -17.41
C ARG A 65 29.40 7.57 -18.43
N ARG A 66 28.90 6.53 -19.11
CA ARG A 66 29.63 5.83 -20.17
C ARG A 66 29.83 6.72 -21.40
N LEU A 67 28.82 7.51 -21.76
CA LEU A 67 28.91 8.46 -22.87
C LEU A 67 29.93 9.57 -22.60
N GLU A 68 29.93 10.15 -21.40
CA GLU A 68 30.94 11.15 -20.99
C GLU A 68 32.36 10.58 -20.97
N ARG A 69 32.50 9.31 -20.58
CA ARG A 69 33.81 8.63 -20.62
C ARG A 69 34.25 8.39 -22.07
N PHE A 70 33.34 7.92 -22.92
CA PHE A 70 33.59 7.73 -24.34
C PHE A 70 34.00 9.05 -25.02
N ALA A 71 33.24 10.13 -24.80
CA ALA A 71 33.54 11.45 -25.34
C ALA A 71 34.92 11.96 -24.89
N ARG A 72 35.30 11.77 -23.62
CA ARG A 72 36.64 12.12 -23.13
C ARG A 72 37.76 11.31 -23.78
N VAL A 73 37.55 10.00 -23.97
CA VAL A 73 38.54 9.13 -24.63
C VAL A 73 38.73 9.54 -26.09
N VAL A 74 37.63 9.74 -26.84
CA VAL A 74 37.70 10.19 -28.23
C VAL A 74 38.36 11.57 -28.32
N GLY A 75 37.93 12.52 -27.48
CA GLY A 75 38.51 13.87 -27.46
C GLY A 75 40.01 13.89 -27.14
N ALA A 76 40.46 13.09 -26.16
CA ALA A 76 41.87 12.97 -25.83
C ALA A 76 42.69 12.33 -26.97
N SER A 77 42.15 11.28 -27.60
CA SER A 77 42.81 10.61 -28.74
C SER A 77 42.94 11.54 -29.95
N VAL A 78 41.88 12.26 -30.28
CA VAL A 78 41.87 13.23 -31.40
C VAL A 78 42.78 14.41 -31.12
N GLY A 79 42.76 14.94 -29.89
CA GLY A 79 43.68 16.00 -29.47
C GLY A 79 45.14 15.57 -29.55
N GLY A 80 45.45 14.36 -29.08
CA GLY A 80 46.80 13.79 -29.21
C GLY A 80 47.25 13.63 -30.66
N LEU A 81 46.37 13.12 -31.52
CA LEU A 81 46.66 12.99 -32.95
C LEU A 81 46.83 14.34 -33.64
N ALA A 82 46.02 15.34 -33.29
CA ALA A 82 46.14 16.70 -33.80
C ALA A 82 47.48 17.34 -33.42
N VAL A 83 47.92 17.17 -32.17
CA VAL A 83 49.24 17.63 -31.71
C VAL A 83 50.37 16.93 -32.47
N LEU A 84 50.25 15.61 -32.69
CA LEU A 84 51.25 14.84 -33.44
C LEU A 84 51.35 15.30 -34.91
N VAL A 85 50.21 15.45 -35.59
CA VAL A 85 50.16 15.94 -36.98
C VAL A 85 50.71 17.36 -37.06
N ALA A 86 50.40 18.23 -36.09
CA ALA A 86 50.94 19.58 -36.05
C ALA A 86 52.47 19.59 -35.86
N ALA A 87 53.00 18.76 -34.97
CA ALA A 87 54.44 18.63 -34.77
C ALA A 87 55.17 18.15 -36.04
N LEU A 88 54.61 17.14 -36.72
CA LEU A 88 55.13 16.67 -38.01
C LEU A 88 55.03 17.76 -39.09
N GLY A 89 53.92 18.48 -39.14
CA GLY A 89 53.74 19.59 -40.08
C GLY A 89 54.80 20.68 -39.90
N VAL A 90 55.09 21.07 -38.65
CA VAL A 90 56.16 22.03 -38.35
C VAL A 90 57.52 21.48 -38.79
N ALA A 91 57.80 20.19 -38.51
CA ALA A 91 59.07 19.55 -38.91
C ALA A 91 59.26 19.47 -40.43
N HIS A 92 58.16 19.31 -41.19
CA HIS A 92 58.16 19.30 -42.66
C HIS A 92 58.14 20.70 -43.30
N GLY A 93 58.10 21.77 -42.50
CA GLY A 93 58.04 23.15 -43.00
C GLY A 93 56.69 23.53 -43.63
N THR A 94 55.61 22.82 -43.29
CA THR A 94 54.27 23.19 -43.78
C THR A 94 53.81 24.54 -43.21
N PRO A 95 53.09 25.38 -43.99
CA PRO A 95 52.60 26.66 -43.52
C PRO A 95 51.68 26.51 -42.30
N PHE A 96 51.85 27.38 -41.29
CA PHE A 96 51.06 27.35 -40.04
C PHE A 96 49.55 27.32 -40.29
N ARG A 97 49.07 28.06 -41.30
CA ARG A 97 47.66 28.07 -41.69
C ARG A 97 47.15 26.68 -42.10
N GLU A 98 47.94 25.91 -42.83
CA GLU A 98 47.56 24.56 -43.25
C GLU A 98 47.52 23.58 -42.08
N ILE A 99 48.48 23.69 -41.16
CA ILE A 99 48.53 22.90 -39.92
C ILE A 99 47.26 23.13 -39.09
N VAL A 100 46.88 24.40 -38.88
CA VAL A 100 45.69 24.76 -38.11
C VAL A 100 44.41 24.26 -38.80
N LEU A 101 44.28 24.46 -40.11
CA LEU A 101 43.13 23.98 -40.87
C LEU A 101 43.01 22.45 -40.83
N GLY A 102 44.13 21.73 -40.93
CA GLY A 102 44.18 20.27 -40.82
C GLY A 102 43.77 19.78 -39.43
N ALA A 103 44.24 20.44 -38.36
CA ALA A 103 43.86 20.10 -36.98
C ALA A 103 42.36 20.31 -36.72
N ILE A 104 41.77 21.39 -37.23
CA ILE A 104 40.33 21.65 -37.14
C ILE A 104 39.55 20.61 -37.94
N ALA A 105 39.97 20.29 -39.16
CA ALA A 105 39.33 19.28 -40.00
C ALA A 105 39.33 17.90 -39.33
N LEU A 106 40.46 17.52 -38.73
CA LEU A 106 40.58 16.28 -37.96
C LEU A 106 39.65 16.28 -36.74
N ALA A 107 39.61 17.40 -36.00
CA ALA A 107 38.76 17.53 -34.82
C ALA A 107 37.27 17.39 -35.17
N VAL A 108 36.79 18.14 -36.17
CA VAL A 108 35.39 18.11 -36.62
C VAL A 108 35.01 16.73 -37.16
N SER A 109 35.87 16.11 -37.96
CA SER A 109 35.61 14.79 -38.53
C SER A 109 35.48 13.68 -37.48
N ALA A 110 36.06 13.87 -36.29
CA ALA A 110 36.06 12.86 -35.25
C ALA A 110 34.94 13.05 -34.21
N VAL A 111 34.15 14.14 -34.29
CA VAL A 111 33.01 14.35 -33.38
C VAL A 111 31.90 13.35 -33.71
N PRO A 112 31.43 12.54 -32.74
CA PRO A 112 30.39 11.54 -32.98
C PRO A 112 28.98 12.18 -32.91
N GLU A 113 28.66 13.06 -33.86
CA GLU A 113 27.40 13.83 -33.88
C GLU A 113 26.14 12.94 -33.97
N GLY A 114 26.25 11.76 -34.58
CA GLY A 114 25.15 10.81 -34.70
C GLY A 114 24.79 10.08 -33.40
N LEU A 115 25.73 9.98 -32.45
CA LEU A 115 25.55 9.17 -31.24
C LEU A 115 24.47 9.73 -30.28
N PRO A 116 24.46 11.04 -29.94
CA PRO A 116 23.39 11.63 -29.13
C PRO A 116 22.00 11.47 -29.76
N ILE A 117 21.90 11.59 -31.09
CA ILE A 117 20.63 11.48 -31.82
C ILE A 117 20.12 10.03 -31.76
N ALA A 118 20.97 9.07 -32.12
CA ALA A 118 20.63 7.65 -32.08
C ALA A 118 20.18 7.21 -30.68
N LEU A 119 20.87 7.69 -29.64
CA LEU A 119 20.52 7.40 -28.26
C LEU A 119 19.15 7.96 -27.87
N THR A 120 18.87 9.21 -28.24
CA THR A 120 17.60 9.86 -27.94
C THR A 120 16.43 9.13 -28.60
N VAL A 121 16.59 8.73 -29.87
CA VAL A 121 15.60 7.94 -30.60
C VAL A 121 15.39 6.57 -29.94
N ALA A 122 16.47 5.87 -29.59
CA ALA A 122 16.39 4.56 -28.93
C ALA A 122 15.65 4.65 -27.58
N LEU A 123 15.99 5.64 -26.74
CA LEU A 123 15.32 5.86 -25.45
C LEU A 123 13.85 6.25 -25.62
N ALA A 124 13.52 7.08 -26.63
CA ALA A 124 12.15 7.46 -26.93
C ALA A 124 11.28 6.25 -27.32
N VAL A 125 11.80 5.36 -28.16
CA VAL A 125 11.13 4.10 -28.53
C VAL A 125 10.91 3.22 -27.29
N ALA A 126 11.90 3.14 -26.39
CA ALA A 126 11.78 2.38 -25.15
C ALA A 126 10.71 2.95 -24.21
N VAL A 127 10.68 4.28 -24.02
CA VAL A 127 9.63 4.96 -23.23
C VAL A 127 8.25 4.74 -23.82
N SER A 128 8.09 4.84 -25.14
CA SER A 128 6.81 4.55 -25.82
C SER A 128 6.34 3.11 -25.57
N ARG A 129 7.27 2.14 -25.52
CA ARG A 129 6.96 0.74 -25.21
C ARG A 129 6.55 0.54 -23.75
N MET A 130 7.19 1.24 -22.81
CA MET A 130 6.84 1.20 -21.38
C MET A 130 5.48 1.85 -21.12
N ALA A 131 5.18 2.99 -21.74
CA ALA A 131 3.91 3.68 -21.60
C ALA A 131 2.73 2.80 -22.05
N ARG A 132 2.89 2.05 -23.15
CA ARG A 132 1.90 1.05 -23.62
C ARG A 132 1.63 -0.07 -22.61
N ARG A 133 2.54 -0.30 -21.67
CA ARG A 133 2.39 -1.25 -20.55
C ARG A 133 2.02 -0.55 -19.24
N ARG A 134 1.43 0.65 -19.31
CA ARG A 134 1.00 1.47 -18.17
C ARG A 134 2.16 1.92 -17.26
N ALA A 135 3.40 1.95 -17.75
CA ALA A 135 4.56 2.48 -17.04
C ALA A 135 4.97 3.84 -17.62
N VAL A 136 4.63 4.92 -16.90
CA VAL A 136 4.89 6.29 -17.34
C VAL A 136 6.31 6.72 -16.93
N VAL A 137 7.14 7.06 -17.91
CA VAL A 137 8.52 7.51 -17.68
C VAL A 137 8.61 9.02 -17.85
N ARG A 138 9.01 9.73 -16.78
CA ARG A 138 9.13 11.20 -16.78
C ARG A 138 10.48 11.71 -17.31
N GLN A 139 11.52 10.87 -17.30
CA GLN A 139 12.87 11.22 -17.75
C GLN A 139 13.42 10.08 -18.60
N LEU A 140 13.78 10.34 -19.86
CA LEU A 140 14.29 9.32 -20.78
C LEU A 140 15.45 8.47 -20.20
N PRO A 141 16.43 9.06 -19.48
CA PRO A 141 17.52 8.29 -18.89
C PRO A 141 17.09 7.29 -17.80
N ALA A 142 15.89 7.44 -17.22
CA ALA A 142 15.40 6.54 -16.17
C ALA A 142 15.12 5.11 -16.68
N VAL A 143 14.86 4.95 -17.98
CA VAL A 143 14.66 3.62 -18.60
C VAL A 143 15.90 2.75 -18.42
N GLU A 144 17.08 3.34 -18.58
CA GLU A 144 18.35 2.63 -18.43
C GLU A 144 18.67 2.36 -16.96
N GLY A 145 18.33 3.27 -16.05
CA GLY A 145 18.43 3.04 -14.62
C GLY A 145 17.65 1.82 -14.15
N LEU A 146 16.44 1.59 -14.69
CA LEU A 146 15.67 0.39 -14.39
C LEU A 146 16.30 -0.88 -14.97
N GLY A 147 16.82 -0.81 -16.21
CA GLY A 147 17.48 -1.95 -16.86
C GLY A 147 18.81 -2.36 -16.22
N SER A 148 19.45 -1.45 -15.49
CA SER A 148 20.69 -1.67 -14.75
C SER A 148 20.50 -1.82 -13.24
N CYS A 149 19.24 -1.92 -12.78
CA CYS A 149 18.89 -2.02 -11.38
C CYS A 149 19.38 -3.35 -10.77
N THR A 150 20.14 -3.26 -9.68
CA THR A 150 20.62 -4.42 -8.91
C THR A 150 19.91 -4.59 -7.56
N VAL A 151 19.26 -3.54 -7.06
CA VAL A 151 18.57 -3.52 -5.76
C VAL A 151 17.25 -2.75 -5.91
N ILE A 152 16.14 -3.39 -5.53
CA ILE A 152 14.82 -2.76 -5.47
C ILE A 152 14.49 -2.51 -4.00
N ALA A 153 14.47 -1.23 -3.60
CA ALA A 153 13.88 -0.81 -2.34
C ALA A 153 12.41 -0.48 -2.58
N THR A 154 11.50 -1.25 -1.99
CA THR A 154 10.05 -1.08 -2.15
C THR A 154 9.42 -0.67 -0.84
N ASP A 155 8.44 0.23 -0.90
CA ASP A 155 7.53 0.45 0.21
C ASP A 155 6.54 -0.73 0.30
N LYS A 156 5.96 -0.97 1.48
CA LYS A 156 4.95 -2.03 1.68
C LYS A 156 3.56 -1.51 1.37
N THR A 157 3.17 -0.42 2.05
CA THR A 157 1.80 0.07 2.06
C THR A 157 1.53 0.86 0.78
N GLY A 158 0.57 0.43 -0.03
CA GLY A 158 0.24 1.09 -1.30
C GLY A 158 1.22 0.82 -2.45
N THR A 159 2.23 -0.05 -2.25
CA THR A 159 3.12 -0.54 -3.32
C THR A 159 3.09 -2.07 -3.41
N LEU A 160 3.51 -2.79 -2.37
CA LEU A 160 3.36 -4.26 -2.32
C LEU A 160 1.95 -4.70 -1.95
N THR A 161 1.26 -3.88 -1.15
CA THR A 161 -0.10 -4.15 -0.67
C THR A 161 -1.05 -3.12 -1.27
N LYS A 162 -2.33 -3.50 -1.43
CA LYS A 162 -3.38 -2.59 -1.89
C LYS A 162 -3.68 -1.45 -0.91
N ASN A 163 -3.07 -1.44 0.29
CA ASN A 163 -3.46 -0.56 1.41
C ASN A 163 -4.96 -0.69 1.76
N GLU A 164 -5.48 -1.91 1.61
CA GLU A 164 -6.87 -2.29 1.89
C GLU A 164 -6.84 -3.46 2.86
N LEU A 165 -7.58 -3.33 3.97
CA LEU A 165 -7.67 -4.40 4.96
C LEU A 165 -8.45 -5.56 4.34
N THR A 166 -7.95 -6.79 4.45
CA THR A 166 -8.59 -7.98 3.85
C THR A 166 -8.75 -9.04 4.92
N ALA A 167 -9.94 -9.65 5.00
CA ALA A 167 -10.14 -10.83 5.85
C ALA A 167 -9.50 -12.06 5.18
N GLU A 168 -8.60 -12.75 5.88
CA GLU A 168 -7.84 -13.88 5.33
C GLU A 168 -8.12 -15.23 5.99
N ARG A 169 -8.51 -15.22 7.27
CA ARG A 169 -8.76 -16.41 8.10
C ARG A 169 -10.06 -16.24 8.86
N LEU A 170 -10.85 -17.31 8.89
CA LEU A 170 -12.08 -17.40 9.66
C LEU A 170 -12.02 -18.65 10.53
N VAL A 171 -12.65 -18.60 11.69
CA VAL A 171 -12.86 -19.78 12.53
C VAL A 171 -14.34 -19.84 12.88
N ALA A 172 -15.02 -20.92 12.52
CA ALA A 172 -16.44 -21.14 12.81
C ALA A 172 -16.69 -22.62 13.10
N GLY A 173 -17.45 -22.93 14.14
CA GLY A 173 -17.74 -24.33 14.51
C GLY A 173 -16.50 -25.12 14.94
N GLY A 174 -15.39 -24.47 15.27
CA GLY A 174 -14.10 -25.14 15.52
C GLY A 174 -13.35 -25.56 14.24
N ALA A 175 -13.84 -25.20 13.06
CA ALA A 175 -13.14 -25.36 11.79
C ALA A 175 -12.50 -24.03 11.35
N GLU A 176 -11.35 -24.12 10.69
CA GLU A 176 -10.66 -22.99 10.09
C GLU A 176 -10.96 -22.88 8.59
N TYR A 177 -11.11 -21.64 8.12
CA TYR A 177 -11.34 -21.33 6.72
C TYR A 177 -10.35 -20.26 6.25
N ARG A 178 -9.96 -20.34 4.98
CA ARG A 178 -9.11 -19.36 4.30
C ARG A 178 -9.93 -18.62 3.26
N VAL A 179 -9.72 -17.31 3.15
CA VAL A 179 -10.39 -16.48 2.15
C VAL A 179 -9.41 -16.14 1.05
N THR A 180 -9.81 -16.30 -0.21
CA THR A 180 -8.99 -15.89 -1.36
C THR A 180 -9.37 -14.48 -1.85
N GLY A 181 -8.51 -13.92 -2.71
CA GLY A 181 -8.67 -12.55 -3.22
C GLY A 181 -8.20 -11.48 -2.24
N ILE A 182 -7.90 -10.29 -2.77
CA ILE A 182 -7.30 -9.18 -2.01
C ILE A 182 -8.08 -7.89 -2.19
N GLY A 183 -8.18 -7.13 -1.09
CA GLY A 183 -8.87 -5.85 -1.09
C GLY A 183 -10.38 -5.97 -0.96
N TYR A 184 -11.07 -4.89 -1.32
CA TYR A 184 -12.52 -4.73 -1.13
C TYR A 184 -13.36 -5.22 -2.31
N GLU A 185 -12.74 -5.62 -3.42
CA GLU A 185 -13.46 -6.26 -4.52
C GLU A 185 -13.96 -7.64 -4.06
N PRO A 186 -15.23 -8.00 -4.30
CA PRO A 186 -15.83 -9.28 -3.90
C PRO A 186 -15.39 -10.42 -4.83
N VAL A 187 -14.12 -10.41 -5.25
CA VAL A 187 -13.51 -11.46 -6.05
C VAL A 187 -12.71 -12.36 -5.12
N GLY A 188 -13.09 -13.63 -5.08
CA GLY A 188 -12.49 -14.64 -4.21
C GLY A 188 -13.56 -15.58 -3.66
N GLU A 189 -13.11 -16.54 -2.86
CA GLU A 189 -13.94 -17.60 -2.29
C GLU A 189 -13.43 -17.98 -0.90
N VAL A 190 -14.31 -18.56 -0.09
CA VAL A 190 -13.97 -19.14 1.21
C VAL A 190 -13.63 -20.62 0.99
N LEU A 191 -12.50 -21.05 1.55
CA LEU A 191 -11.96 -22.40 1.40
C LEU A 191 -11.88 -23.10 2.77
N ALA A 192 -12.30 -24.36 2.82
CA ALA A 192 -11.95 -25.29 3.89
C ALA A 192 -10.77 -26.15 3.41
N GLY A 193 -9.56 -25.83 3.88
CA GLY A 193 -8.32 -26.33 3.29
C GLY A 193 -8.13 -25.80 1.86
N ASP A 194 -8.21 -26.69 0.87
CA ASP A 194 -8.09 -26.37 -0.56
C ASP A 194 -9.40 -26.56 -1.35
N ARG A 195 -10.52 -26.76 -0.65
CA ARG A 195 -11.84 -26.92 -1.29
C ARG A 195 -12.74 -25.72 -1.02
N PRO A 196 -13.55 -25.28 -2.00
CA PRO A 196 -14.58 -24.28 -1.79
C PRO A 196 -15.51 -24.70 -0.65
N ALA A 197 -15.80 -23.75 0.23
CA ALA A 197 -16.66 -23.89 1.40
C ALA A 197 -17.76 -22.82 1.34
N PRO A 198 -18.75 -22.97 0.43
CA PRO A 198 -19.83 -22.02 0.31
C PRO A 198 -20.61 -21.92 1.63
N ALA A 199 -20.89 -20.69 2.07
CA ALA A 199 -21.48 -20.47 3.39
C ALA A 199 -22.80 -21.23 3.58
N ALA A 200 -23.61 -21.37 2.52
CA ALA A 200 -24.89 -22.09 2.55
C ALA A 200 -24.77 -23.57 3.00
N GLU A 201 -23.61 -24.21 2.78
CA GLU A 201 -23.37 -25.61 3.16
C GLU A 201 -22.74 -25.76 4.55
N HIS A 202 -22.33 -24.65 5.17
CA HIS A 202 -21.63 -24.61 6.45
C HIS A 202 -22.38 -23.73 7.45
N PRO A 203 -23.32 -24.29 8.23
CA PRO A 203 -24.20 -23.51 9.12
C PRO A 203 -23.47 -22.57 10.09
N ALA A 204 -22.37 -23.03 10.69
CA ALA A 204 -21.56 -22.20 11.58
C ALA A 204 -20.91 -21.01 10.86
N LEU A 205 -20.37 -21.25 9.66
CA LEU A 205 -19.76 -20.21 8.82
C LEU A 205 -20.81 -19.21 8.35
N HIS A 206 -21.99 -19.68 7.92
CA HIS A 206 -23.10 -18.82 7.55
C HIS A 206 -23.53 -17.90 8.68
N ARG A 207 -23.69 -18.43 9.90
CA ARG A 207 -24.03 -17.62 11.09
C ARG A 207 -22.96 -16.57 11.39
N LEU A 208 -21.68 -16.94 11.35
CA LEU A 208 -20.56 -16.01 11.55
C LEU A 208 -20.61 -14.85 10.55
N LEU A 209 -20.74 -15.16 9.26
CA LEU A 209 -20.74 -14.17 8.18
C LEU A 209 -21.97 -13.27 8.23
N ARG A 210 -23.15 -13.84 8.50
CA ARG A 210 -24.40 -13.09 8.67
C ARG A 210 -24.29 -12.11 9.83
N ALA A 211 -23.81 -12.56 11.00
CA ALA A 211 -23.63 -11.69 12.16
C ALA A 211 -22.59 -10.58 11.89
N ALA A 212 -21.46 -10.91 11.23
CA ALA A 212 -20.43 -9.93 10.87
C ALA A 212 -20.93 -8.87 9.88
N CYS A 213 -21.80 -9.27 8.95
CA CYS A 213 -22.43 -8.41 7.96
C CYS A 213 -23.51 -7.51 8.60
N LEU A 214 -24.36 -8.06 9.46
CA LEU A 214 -25.44 -7.31 10.10
C LEU A 214 -24.92 -6.36 11.19
N ALA A 215 -23.86 -6.73 11.91
CA ALA A 215 -23.19 -5.86 12.89
C ALA A 215 -22.30 -4.78 12.24
N ASN A 216 -22.38 -4.58 10.92
CA ASN A 216 -21.51 -3.70 10.16
C ASN A 216 -22.03 -2.25 10.09
N GLU A 217 -21.14 -1.27 10.27
CA GLU A 217 -21.46 0.17 10.22
C GLU A 217 -21.10 0.82 8.87
N GLY A 218 -20.46 0.08 7.98
CA GLY A 218 -20.07 0.54 6.66
C GLY A 218 -21.08 0.21 5.57
N THR A 219 -20.75 0.65 4.36
CA THR A 219 -21.45 0.28 3.13
C THR A 219 -20.44 -0.11 2.06
N LEU A 220 -20.82 -1.06 1.20
CA LEU A 220 -20.04 -1.48 0.06
C LEU A 220 -21.03 -1.83 -1.06
N VAL A 221 -21.16 -0.94 -2.04
CA VAL A 221 -22.19 -1.00 -3.09
C VAL A 221 -21.51 -0.93 -4.45
N GLU A 222 -21.96 -1.73 -5.41
CA GLU A 222 -21.47 -1.67 -6.78
C GLU A 222 -21.93 -0.37 -7.48
N ARG A 223 -21.04 0.27 -8.23
CA ARG A 223 -21.35 1.48 -9.01
C ARG A 223 -21.82 1.12 -10.41
N GLU A 224 -22.70 1.93 -10.97
CA GLU A 224 -23.18 1.78 -12.36
C GLU A 224 -22.05 1.80 -13.40
N GLU A 225 -20.99 2.60 -13.17
CA GLU A 225 -19.82 2.69 -14.05
C GLU A 225 -18.76 1.58 -13.80
N GLY A 226 -19.10 0.61 -12.94
CA GLY A 226 -18.20 -0.44 -12.49
C GLY A 226 -17.37 -0.05 -11.25
N GLY A 227 -16.96 -1.07 -10.50
CA GLY A 227 -16.25 -0.91 -9.22
C GLY A 227 -17.19 -0.65 -8.04
N PHE A 228 -16.63 -0.46 -6.84
CA PHE A 228 -17.40 -0.39 -5.60
C PHE A 228 -17.28 0.97 -4.91
N ALA A 229 -18.42 1.57 -4.55
CA ALA A 229 -18.51 2.66 -3.60
C ALA A 229 -18.45 2.09 -2.18
N ARG A 230 -17.58 2.63 -1.33
CA ARG A 230 -17.43 2.21 0.06
C ARG A 230 -17.54 3.37 1.02
N SER A 231 -18.14 3.12 2.17
CA SER A 231 -18.20 4.02 3.33
C SER A 231 -17.98 3.23 4.61
N GLY A 232 -17.52 3.91 5.66
CA GLY A 232 -17.19 3.28 6.95
C GLY A 232 -15.70 2.96 7.11
N ASP A 233 -15.38 2.28 8.21
CA ASP A 233 -13.99 1.98 8.55
C ASP A 233 -13.44 0.82 7.69
N PRO A 234 -12.11 0.69 7.52
CA PRO A 234 -11.51 -0.39 6.73
C PRO A 234 -11.93 -1.80 7.16
N THR A 235 -12.24 -1.99 8.45
CA THR A 235 -12.67 -3.26 9.05
C THR A 235 -14.08 -3.61 8.63
N ASP A 236 -15.02 -2.65 8.75
CA ASP A 236 -16.37 -2.75 8.22
C ASP A 236 -16.37 -3.15 6.75
N VAL A 237 -15.66 -2.40 5.91
CA VAL A 237 -15.64 -2.66 4.46
C VAL A 237 -15.04 -4.03 4.14
N ALA A 238 -13.98 -4.45 4.85
CA ALA A 238 -13.38 -5.78 4.67
C ALA A 238 -14.35 -6.92 5.00
N LEU A 239 -15.20 -6.75 6.02
CA LEU A 239 -16.20 -7.74 6.41
C LEU A 239 -17.39 -7.80 5.43
N LEU A 240 -17.77 -6.68 4.82
CA LEU A 240 -18.75 -6.68 3.74
C LEU A 240 -18.22 -7.39 2.49
N ALA A 241 -16.99 -7.07 2.08
CA ALA A 241 -16.33 -7.76 0.97
C ALA A 241 -16.19 -9.27 1.23
N LEU A 242 -15.89 -9.66 2.48
CA LEU A 242 -15.87 -11.06 2.91
C LEU A 242 -17.24 -11.75 2.74
N ALA A 243 -18.32 -11.11 3.20
CA ALA A 243 -19.67 -11.67 3.08
C ALA A 243 -20.02 -11.90 1.61
N MET A 244 -19.72 -10.94 0.74
CA MET A 244 -19.92 -11.05 -0.70
C MET A 244 -19.10 -12.16 -1.35
N LYS A 245 -17.81 -12.31 -1.00
CA LYS A 245 -16.96 -13.44 -1.46
C LYS A 245 -17.48 -14.81 -1.02
N ALA A 246 -18.21 -14.85 0.09
CA ALA A 246 -18.83 -16.07 0.60
C ALA A 246 -20.23 -16.34 0.00
N GLY A 247 -20.69 -15.49 -0.93
CA GLY A 247 -21.97 -15.61 -1.60
C GLY A 247 -23.16 -15.03 -0.83
N LEU A 248 -22.93 -14.21 0.19
CA LEU A 248 -23.99 -13.49 0.90
C LEU A 248 -24.14 -12.09 0.26
N ASP A 249 -25.37 -11.65 0.10
CA ASP A 249 -25.67 -10.29 -0.32
C ASP A 249 -26.01 -9.40 0.90
N PRO A 250 -25.17 -8.39 1.23
CA PRO A 250 -25.41 -7.50 2.37
C PRO A 250 -26.75 -6.76 2.30
N GLU A 251 -27.20 -6.35 1.12
CA GLU A 251 -28.46 -5.62 0.94
C GLU A 251 -29.65 -6.53 1.24
N SER A 252 -29.73 -7.71 0.62
CA SER A 252 -30.76 -8.71 0.90
C SER A 252 -30.80 -9.11 2.38
N LEU A 253 -29.65 -9.24 3.05
CA LEU A 253 -29.61 -9.54 4.48
C LEU A 253 -30.16 -8.40 5.34
N ALA A 254 -29.84 -7.15 4.99
CA ALA A 254 -30.34 -5.99 5.71
C ALA A 254 -31.85 -5.79 5.52
N GLU A 255 -32.39 -6.11 4.34
CA GLU A 255 -33.83 -6.12 4.06
C GLU A 255 -34.55 -7.23 4.83
N ALA A 256 -34.01 -8.44 4.84
CA ALA A 256 -34.56 -9.56 5.59
C ALA A 256 -34.52 -9.36 7.12
N HIS A 257 -33.57 -8.53 7.59
CA HIS A 257 -33.35 -8.24 9.01
C HIS A 257 -33.29 -6.72 9.26
N PRO A 258 -34.44 -6.01 9.25
CA PRO A 258 -34.49 -4.57 9.39
C PRO A 258 -33.83 -4.10 10.70
N GLU A 259 -33.07 -2.99 10.64
CA GLU A 259 -32.45 -2.41 11.82
C GLU A 259 -33.49 -1.82 12.77
N VAL A 260 -33.49 -2.29 14.02
CA VAL A 260 -34.31 -1.75 15.11
C VAL A 260 -33.52 -0.71 15.91
N ALA A 261 -32.26 -1.03 16.20
CA ALA A 261 -31.35 -0.16 16.94
C ALA A 261 -29.89 -0.55 16.67
N ARG A 262 -28.96 0.34 17.02
CA ARG A 262 -27.53 0.11 16.86
C ARG A 262 -26.75 0.69 18.03
N LEU A 263 -25.70 -0.02 18.41
CA LEU A 263 -24.64 0.44 19.30
C LEU A 263 -23.37 0.57 18.46
N PRO A 264 -22.99 1.80 18.04
CA PRO A 264 -21.81 2.01 17.23
C PRO A 264 -20.54 1.62 17.99
N PHE A 265 -19.48 1.28 17.26
CA PHE A 265 -18.18 0.99 17.87
C PHE A 265 -17.68 2.20 18.65
N GLU A 266 -17.33 1.98 19.92
CA GLU A 266 -16.52 2.94 20.67
C GLU A 266 -15.31 2.27 21.33
N PRO A 267 -14.13 2.94 21.33
CA PRO A 267 -12.89 2.39 21.87
C PRO A 267 -13.01 1.88 23.31
N GLU A 268 -13.80 2.54 24.13
CA GLU A 268 -14.04 2.20 25.54
C GLU A 268 -14.85 0.90 25.65
N ARG A 269 -15.82 0.69 24.75
CA ARG A 269 -16.65 -0.52 24.71
C ARG A 269 -15.95 -1.68 24.03
N ARG A 270 -15.11 -1.41 23.02
CA ARG A 270 -14.36 -2.39 22.20
C ARG A 270 -15.23 -3.34 21.36
N PHE A 271 -16.51 -3.04 21.18
CA PHE A 271 -17.39 -3.78 20.27
C PHE A 271 -18.45 -2.85 19.66
N ALA A 272 -19.00 -3.26 18.52
CA ALA A 272 -20.20 -2.73 17.90
C ALA A 272 -21.30 -3.79 17.92
N ALA A 273 -22.56 -3.37 17.98
CA ALA A 273 -23.70 -4.27 17.91
C ALA A 273 -24.86 -3.65 17.12
N SER A 274 -25.64 -4.51 16.47
CA SER A 274 -26.89 -4.14 15.82
C SER A 274 -28.03 -5.02 16.32
N TYR A 275 -29.17 -4.41 16.59
CA TYR A 275 -30.43 -5.07 16.90
C TYR A 275 -31.25 -5.12 15.63
N ARG A 276 -31.61 -6.33 15.21
CA ARG A 276 -32.27 -6.61 13.94
C ARG A 276 -33.60 -7.31 14.16
N GLY A 277 -34.60 -6.97 13.36
CA GLY A 277 -35.85 -7.71 13.32
C GLY A 277 -35.63 -9.16 12.84
N ASP A 278 -36.27 -10.12 13.50
CA ASP A 278 -36.25 -11.53 13.09
C ASP A 278 -37.61 -12.18 13.39
N GLY A 279 -38.56 -11.99 12.48
CA GLY A 279 -39.96 -12.39 12.68
C GLY A 279 -40.58 -11.69 13.90
N ALA A 280 -41.01 -12.46 14.89
CA ALA A 280 -41.54 -11.94 16.17
C ALA A 280 -40.45 -11.62 17.21
N GLY A 281 -39.18 -11.92 16.91
CA GLY A 281 -38.04 -11.73 17.81
C GLY A 281 -37.11 -10.60 17.39
N THR A 282 -36.01 -10.46 18.15
CA THR A 282 -34.90 -9.57 17.84
C THR A 282 -33.62 -10.38 17.79
N LEU A 283 -32.92 -10.31 16.66
CA LEU A 283 -31.58 -10.83 16.50
C LEU A 283 -30.57 -9.75 16.88
N VAL A 284 -29.69 -10.05 17.83
CA VAL A 284 -28.56 -9.17 18.17
C VAL A 284 -27.32 -9.73 17.51
N CYS A 285 -26.67 -8.93 16.67
CA CYS A 285 -25.38 -9.26 16.05
C CYS A 285 -24.33 -8.32 16.60
N LEU A 286 -23.18 -8.85 16.99
CA LEU A 286 -22.08 -8.07 17.54
C LEU A 286 -20.73 -8.48 16.97
N LYS A 287 -19.81 -7.52 16.90
CA LYS A 287 -18.41 -7.75 16.55
C LYS A 287 -17.49 -6.86 17.36
N GLY A 288 -16.32 -7.36 17.72
CA GLY A 288 -15.40 -6.56 18.52
C GLY A 288 -14.11 -7.29 18.91
N ALA A 289 -13.44 -6.71 19.91
CA ALA A 289 -12.26 -7.31 20.51
C ALA A 289 -12.59 -8.71 21.04
N PRO A 290 -11.79 -9.74 20.71
CA PRO A 290 -12.09 -11.13 21.04
C PRO A 290 -12.43 -11.34 22.52
N GLU A 291 -11.61 -10.83 23.43
CA GLU A 291 -11.81 -10.95 24.87
C GLU A 291 -13.14 -10.34 25.32
N ARG A 292 -13.54 -9.22 24.71
CA ARG A 292 -14.76 -8.51 25.10
C ARG A 292 -16.01 -9.24 24.64
N VAL A 293 -16.00 -9.75 23.41
CA VAL A 293 -17.12 -10.50 22.83
C VAL A 293 -17.28 -11.84 23.54
N ILE A 294 -16.18 -12.57 23.76
CA ILE A 294 -16.17 -13.86 24.45
C ILE A 294 -16.76 -13.73 25.87
N ASP A 295 -16.47 -12.65 26.59
CA ASP A 295 -17.02 -12.40 27.94
C ASP A 295 -18.53 -12.12 27.95
N LEU A 296 -19.12 -11.76 26.81
CA LEU A 296 -20.57 -11.54 26.66
C LEU A 296 -21.32 -12.82 26.23
N CYS A 297 -20.61 -13.89 25.90
CA CYS A 297 -21.17 -15.12 25.36
C CYS A 297 -21.18 -16.25 26.41
N SER A 298 -22.29 -17.00 26.47
CA SER A 298 -22.40 -18.23 27.27
C SER A 298 -22.41 -19.50 26.41
N ARG A 299 -22.65 -19.35 25.10
CA ARG A 299 -22.77 -20.45 24.14
C ARG A 299 -21.93 -20.17 22.89
N GLU A 300 -21.57 -21.24 22.20
CA GLU A 300 -20.88 -21.24 20.91
C GLU A 300 -21.67 -22.06 19.88
N ILE A 301 -21.47 -21.76 18.59
CA ILE A 301 -22.07 -22.51 17.49
C ILE A 301 -21.15 -23.66 17.08
N ARG A 302 -21.70 -24.87 17.00
CA ARG A 302 -21.05 -26.07 16.47
C ARG A 302 -21.13 -26.13 14.94
N PRO A 303 -20.33 -27.00 14.27
CA PRO A 303 -20.32 -27.09 12.80
C PRO A 303 -21.71 -27.25 12.16
N ASP A 304 -22.59 -28.00 12.80
CA ASP A 304 -23.96 -28.28 12.36
C ASP A 304 -24.94 -27.12 12.60
N GLY A 305 -24.49 -26.03 13.23
CA GLY A 305 -25.32 -24.87 13.58
C GLY A 305 -26.01 -24.99 14.94
N SER A 306 -25.83 -26.11 15.65
CA SER A 306 -26.35 -26.28 17.01
C SER A 306 -25.56 -25.46 18.02
N GLU A 307 -26.19 -25.10 19.13
CA GLU A 307 -25.55 -24.33 20.20
C GLU A 307 -25.03 -25.24 21.33
N ALA A 308 -23.82 -24.95 21.81
CA ALA A 308 -23.19 -25.64 22.93
C ALA A 308 -22.69 -24.63 23.98
N PRO A 309 -22.43 -25.03 25.23
CA PRO A 309 -21.73 -24.17 26.18
C PRO A 309 -20.38 -23.70 25.62
N LEU A 310 -20.09 -22.41 25.75
CA LEU A 310 -18.86 -21.80 25.22
C LEU A 310 -17.62 -22.38 25.90
N HIS A 311 -16.66 -22.88 25.11
CA HIS A 311 -15.35 -23.27 25.62
C HIS A 311 -14.38 -22.08 25.61
N ARG A 312 -14.52 -21.20 26.62
CA ARG A 312 -13.83 -19.91 26.71
C ARG A 312 -12.32 -19.99 26.51
N GLU A 313 -11.64 -20.94 27.16
CA GLU A 313 -10.19 -21.08 27.01
C GLU A 313 -9.79 -21.51 25.59
N GLY A 314 -10.59 -22.37 24.95
CA GLY A 314 -10.38 -22.76 23.56
C GLY A 314 -10.45 -21.56 22.62
N ALA A 315 -11.50 -20.75 22.74
CA ALA A 315 -11.69 -19.56 21.91
C ALA A 315 -10.55 -18.52 22.08
N LEU A 316 -10.10 -18.30 23.32
CA LEU A 316 -8.97 -17.41 23.61
C LEU A 316 -7.65 -17.96 23.07
N ARG A 317 -7.40 -19.27 23.17
CA ARG A 317 -6.21 -19.90 22.57
C ARG A 317 -6.19 -19.72 21.05
N THR A 318 -7.30 -19.98 20.37
CA THR A 318 -7.39 -19.78 18.90
C THR A 318 -7.14 -18.33 18.52
N THR A 319 -7.67 -17.39 19.30
CA THR A 319 -7.40 -15.95 19.11
C THR A 319 -5.91 -15.66 19.23
N GLY A 320 -5.25 -16.16 20.27
CA GLY A 320 -3.81 -15.99 20.49
C GLY A 320 -2.97 -16.49 19.33
N LEU A 321 -3.26 -17.70 18.82
CA LEU A 321 -2.54 -18.29 17.67
C LEU A 321 -2.64 -17.42 16.41
N LEU A 322 -3.82 -16.87 16.12
CA LEU A 322 -4.00 -15.97 14.98
C LEU A 322 -3.25 -14.65 15.17
N MET A 323 -3.22 -14.09 16.39
CA MET A 323 -2.47 -12.87 16.69
C MET A 323 -0.96 -13.08 16.59
N GLU A 324 -0.43 -14.23 17.05
CA GLU A 324 0.98 -14.61 16.90
C GLU A 324 1.39 -14.75 15.43
N ALA A 325 0.48 -15.20 14.57
CA ALA A 325 0.66 -15.22 13.12
C ALA A 325 0.59 -13.83 12.46
N GLY A 326 0.38 -12.76 13.23
CA GLY A 326 0.37 -11.37 12.74
C GLY A 326 -0.99 -10.86 12.29
N TYR A 327 -2.08 -11.59 12.56
CA TYR A 327 -3.43 -11.16 12.20
C TYR A 327 -4.02 -10.19 13.22
N ARG A 328 -4.79 -9.22 12.72
CA ARG A 328 -5.76 -8.48 13.54
C ARG A 328 -7.02 -9.34 13.66
N VAL A 329 -7.33 -9.80 14.88
CA VAL A 329 -8.44 -10.73 15.14
C VAL A 329 -9.65 -9.99 15.70
N LEU A 330 -10.84 -10.40 15.27
CA LEU A 330 -12.14 -9.98 15.81
C LEU A 330 -12.94 -11.22 16.16
N ALA A 331 -13.74 -11.13 17.21
CA ALA A 331 -14.79 -12.10 17.47
C ALA A 331 -16.14 -11.52 17.07
N VAL A 332 -17.06 -12.41 16.71
CA VAL A 332 -18.41 -12.11 16.25
C VAL A 332 -19.37 -13.05 16.97
N ALA A 333 -20.53 -12.53 17.37
CA ALA A 333 -21.59 -13.30 18.02
C ALA A 333 -22.98 -12.78 17.62
#